data_AF-A0A3Q9IZU9-F1
#
_entry.id   AF-A0A3Q9IZU9-F1
#
_cell.length_a   1.000
_cell.length_b   1.000
_cell.length_c   1.000
_cell.angle_alpha   90.00
_cell.angle_beta   90.00
_cell.angle_gamma   90.00
#
_symmetry.space_group_name_H-M   'P 1'
#
loop_
_entity.id
_entity.type
_entity.pdbx_description
1 polymer ?
#
loop_
_entity_poly.entity_id
_entity_poly.type
_entity_poly.pdbx_seq_one_letter_code
_entity_poly.pdbx_strand_id
1 'polypeptide(L)'
;MQDLIGDQFGTYGTVASFSWLSSDMRRQGVGTEMRQAILHFAFEGVGATEATTEAFLDNSGSNGVSRSVGYEENGVGWATRRGEPGLMQRWRLTRQDWMRRRRDDIDLHGMAECRESLGLS
;
A
#
# COMPACT_ATOMS: atom_id res chain seq x y z
N MET A 1 8.75 5.50 7.22
CA MET A 1 7.34 5.49 7.66
C MET A 1 6.52 4.72 6.63
N GLN A 2 5.60 3.89 7.10
CA GLN A 2 4.68 3.09 6.30
C GLN A 2 3.33 3.10 6.99
N ASP A 3 2.31 3.54 6.27
CA ASP A 3 0.95 3.66 6.79
C ASP A 3 0.01 2.75 6.00
N LEU A 4 -1.05 2.30 6.68
CA LEU A 4 -2.21 1.64 6.11
C LEU A 4 -3.47 2.34 6.62
N ILE A 5 -4.35 2.73 5.72
CA ILE A 5 -5.51 3.59 6.01
C ILE A 5 -6.75 2.89 5.45
N GLY A 6 -7.77 2.70 6.27
CA GLY A 6 -9.08 2.25 5.84
C GLY A 6 -10.09 3.38 5.94
N ASP A 7 -10.74 3.74 4.84
CA ASP A 7 -11.92 4.60 4.85
C ASP A 7 -13.16 3.73 4.61
N GLN A 8 -14.11 3.78 5.54
CA GLN A 8 -15.29 2.89 5.58
C GLN A 8 -14.95 1.41 5.27
N PHE A 9 -13.85 0.91 5.84
CA PHE A 9 -13.24 -0.36 5.48
C PHE A 9 -14.19 -1.55 5.55
N GLY A 10 -15.03 -1.65 6.58
CA GLY A 10 -16.02 -2.74 6.69
C GLY A 10 -17.02 -2.81 5.54
N THR A 11 -17.27 -1.69 4.85
CA THR A 11 -18.16 -1.61 3.68
C THR A 11 -17.42 -1.89 2.39
N TYR A 12 -16.24 -1.29 2.20
CA TYR A 12 -15.54 -1.33 0.91
C TYR A 12 -14.54 -2.48 0.80
N GLY A 13 -13.97 -2.93 1.92
CA GLY A 13 -12.86 -3.89 1.94
C GLY A 13 -11.55 -3.32 1.37
N THR A 14 -11.49 -2.01 1.10
CA THR A 14 -10.35 -1.34 0.47
C THR A 14 -9.51 -0.60 1.50
N VAL A 15 -8.20 -0.73 1.40
CA VAL A 15 -7.22 0.05 2.16
C VAL A 15 -6.34 0.88 1.24
N ALA A 16 -5.89 2.04 1.69
CA ALA A 16 -4.87 2.85 1.05
C ALA A 16 -3.54 2.74 1.81
N SER A 17 -2.41 2.88 1.11
CA SER A 17 -1.09 2.92 1.75
C SER A 17 -0.30 4.16 1.36
N PHE A 18 0.44 4.69 2.33
CA PHE A 18 1.41 5.76 2.16
C PHE A 18 2.77 5.32 2.70
N SER A 19 3.85 5.82 2.11
CA SER A 19 5.21 5.47 2.52
C SER A 19 6.18 6.60 2.28
N TRP A 20 7.14 6.74 3.19
CA TRP A 20 8.27 7.65 3.04
C TRP A 20 9.55 7.01 3.55
N LEU A 21 10.63 7.20 2.79
CA LEU A 21 12.00 6.84 3.13
C LEU A 21 12.90 8.06 2.97
N SER A 22 13.85 8.21 3.89
CA SER A 22 14.96 9.14 3.77
C SER A 22 15.81 8.81 2.53
N SER A 23 16.52 9.81 2.01
CA SER A 23 17.23 9.69 0.72
C SER A 23 18.34 8.64 0.72
N ASP A 24 19.03 8.49 1.85
CA ASP A 24 20.10 7.52 2.09
C ASP A 24 19.59 6.07 2.03
N MET A 25 18.35 5.80 2.44
CA MET A 25 17.75 4.46 2.43
C MET A 25 17.09 4.08 1.10
N ARG A 26 17.01 4.99 0.12
CA ARG A 26 16.38 4.72 -1.18
C ARG A 26 17.31 3.91 -2.09
N ARG A 27 16.71 3.23 -3.08
CA ARG A 27 17.41 2.39 -4.09
C ARG A 27 18.16 1.18 -3.52
N GLN A 28 17.86 0.79 -2.29
CA GLN A 28 18.40 -0.40 -1.63
C GLN A 28 17.37 -1.54 -1.50
N GLY A 29 16.22 -1.45 -2.19
CA GLY A 29 15.14 -2.43 -2.10
C GLY A 29 14.17 -2.26 -0.92
N VAL A 30 14.54 -1.47 0.10
CA VAL A 30 13.76 -1.27 1.34
C VAL A 30 12.31 -0.83 1.08
N GLY A 31 12.07 0.06 0.11
CA GLY A 31 10.71 0.53 -0.21
C GLY A 31 9.80 -0.59 -0.73
N THR A 32 10.34 -1.52 -1.52
CA THR A 32 9.60 -2.69 -2.00
C THR A 32 9.33 -3.66 -0.85
N GLU A 33 10.30 -3.88 0.02
CA GLU A 33 10.15 -4.74 1.19
C GLU A 33 9.09 -4.21 2.16
N MET A 34 9.12 -2.91 2.49
CA MET A 34 8.09 -2.25 3.29
C MET A 34 6.70 -2.38 2.67
N ARG A 35 6.59 -2.23 1.34
CA ARG A 35 5.31 -2.38 0.65
C ARG A 35 4.81 -3.83 0.67
N GLN A 36 5.69 -4.82 0.52
CA GLN A 36 5.30 -6.22 0.64
C GLN A 36 4.81 -6.54 2.06
N ALA A 37 5.50 -6.05 3.09
CA ALA A 37 5.11 -6.23 4.49
C ALA A 37 3.72 -5.63 4.78
N ILE A 38 3.48 -4.38 4.37
CA ILE A 38 2.18 -3.75 4.63
C ILE A 38 1.04 -4.37 3.82
N LEU A 39 1.31 -4.88 2.62
CA LEU A 39 0.34 -5.62 1.83
C LEU A 39 0.00 -6.97 2.46
N HIS A 40 1.00 -7.66 3.03
CA HIS A 40 0.75 -8.89 3.78
C HIS A 40 -0.15 -8.62 4.99
N PHE A 41 0.12 -7.55 5.75
CA PHE A 41 -0.76 -7.10 6.83
C PHE A 41 -2.16 -6.73 6.33
N ALA A 42 -2.26 -6.01 5.20
CA ALA A 42 -3.54 -5.62 4.59
C ALA A 42 -4.40 -6.84 4.24
N PHE A 43 -3.83 -7.79 3.50
CA PHE A 43 -4.60 -8.92 2.99
C PHE A 43 -4.75 -10.02 4.04
N GLU A 44 -3.68 -10.55 4.64
CA GLU A 44 -3.80 -11.65 5.61
C GLU A 44 -4.21 -11.16 7.01
N GLY A 45 -3.65 -10.05 7.45
CA GLY A 45 -3.91 -9.54 8.80
C GLY A 45 -5.33 -9.04 8.97
N VAL A 46 -5.68 -8.02 8.19
CA VAL A 46 -6.97 -7.30 8.33
C VAL A 46 -8.05 -7.76 7.35
N GLY A 47 -7.73 -8.66 6.42
CA GLY A 47 -8.72 -9.24 5.52
C GLY A 47 -9.19 -8.31 4.39
N ALA A 48 -8.37 -7.34 3.98
CA ALA A 48 -8.70 -6.48 2.85
C ALA A 48 -8.96 -7.30 1.58
N THR A 49 -9.84 -6.79 0.71
CA THR A 49 -10.12 -7.34 -0.61
C THR A 49 -9.37 -6.58 -1.70
N GLU A 50 -9.04 -5.31 -1.43
CA GLU A 50 -8.32 -4.41 -2.33
C GLU A 50 -7.36 -3.48 -1.57
N ALA A 51 -6.21 -3.19 -2.17
CA ALA A 51 -5.29 -2.16 -1.72
C ALA A 51 -5.08 -1.12 -2.81
N THR A 52 -5.03 0.16 -2.42
CA THR A 52 -4.73 1.29 -3.30
C THR A 52 -3.51 2.06 -2.80
N THR A 53 -2.88 2.78 -3.72
CA THR A 53 -1.85 3.76 -3.40
C THR A 53 -1.78 4.78 -4.53
N GLU A 54 -1.26 5.95 -4.24
CA GLU A 54 -1.09 7.00 -5.23
C GLU A 54 0.31 7.60 -5.12
N ALA A 55 0.85 8.04 -6.25
CA ALA A 55 2.11 8.78 -6.27
C ALA A 55 2.11 9.78 -7.42
N PHE A 56 2.74 10.94 -7.24
CA PHE A 56 2.96 11.88 -8.34
C PHE A 56 3.61 11.17 -9.53
N LEU A 57 3.22 11.55 -10.76
CA LEU A 57 3.75 10.93 -11.98
C LEU A 57 5.29 10.99 -12.05
N ASP A 58 5.87 12.08 -11.54
CA ASP A 58 7.32 12.30 -11.49
C ASP A 58 8.04 11.52 -10.36
N ASN A 59 7.29 10.87 -9.46
CA ASN A 59 7.86 10.06 -8.38
C ASN A 59 8.18 8.65 -8.88
N SER A 60 9.28 8.52 -9.60
CA SER A 60 9.76 7.24 -10.17
C SER A 60 9.96 6.15 -9.12
N GLY A 61 10.38 6.51 -7.90
CA GLY A 61 10.59 5.57 -6.80
C GLY A 61 9.31 4.88 -6.36
N SER A 62 8.28 5.67 -5.98
CA SER A 62 7.00 5.10 -5.51
C SER A 62 6.27 4.36 -6.63
N ASN A 63 6.25 4.93 -7.84
CA ASN A 63 5.64 4.28 -9.00
C ASN A 63 6.37 2.97 -9.37
N GLY A 64 7.70 2.93 -9.23
CA GLY A 64 8.50 1.71 -9.41
C GLY A 64 8.14 0.64 -8.39
N VAL A 65 8.00 1.00 -7.11
CA VAL A 65 7.56 0.09 -6.04
C VAL A 65 6.19 -0.50 -6.37
N SER A 66 5.19 0.34 -6.69
CA SER A 66 3.83 -0.13 -7.01
C SER A 66 3.83 -1.13 -8.16
N ARG A 67 4.53 -0.83 -9.27
CA ARG A 67 4.68 -1.79 -10.38
C ARG A 67 5.36 -3.08 -9.95
N SER A 68 6.44 -2.99 -9.18
CA SER A 68 7.25 -4.16 -8.77
C SER A 68 6.48 -5.16 -7.90
N VAL A 69 5.54 -4.67 -7.08
CA VAL A 69 4.72 -5.54 -6.21
C VAL A 69 3.39 -5.94 -6.85
N GLY A 70 3.18 -5.56 -8.12
CA GLY A 70 2.11 -6.09 -8.94
C GLY A 70 0.81 -5.29 -8.95
N TYR A 71 0.82 -4.04 -8.47
CA TYR A 71 -0.32 -3.14 -8.67
C TYR A 71 -0.56 -2.89 -10.17
N GLU A 72 -1.82 -2.67 -10.50
CA GLU A 72 -2.27 -2.23 -11.82
C GLU A 72 -2.61 -0.73 -11.81
N GLU A 73 -2.46 -0.08 -12.97
CA GLU A 73 -2.84 1.32 -13.13
C GLU A 73 -4.36 1.48 -13.01
N ASN A 74 -4.80 2.45 -12.23
CA ASN A 74 -6.21 2.71 -11.92
C ASN A 74 -6.60 4.18 -12.18
N GLY A 75 -6.05 4.74 -13.26
CA GLY A 75 -6.27 6.13 -13.66
C GLY A 75 -5.35 7.13 -12.96
N VAL A 76 -5.68 8.42 -13.13
CA VAL A 76 -4.92 9.56 -12.60
C VAL A 76 -5.82 10.52 -11.84
N GLY A 77 -5.26 11.20 -10.84
CA GLY A 77 -5.95 12.21 -10.04
C GLY A 77 -5.11 13.48 -9.89
N TRP A 78 -5.74 14.59 -9.56
CA TRP A 78 -5.05 15.84 -9.19
C TRP A 78 -4.80 15.91 -7.68
N ALA A 79 -3.64 16.41 -7.29
CA ALA A 79 -3.31 16.76 -5.92
C ALA A 79 -2.36 17.97 -5.88
N THR A 80 -2.16 18.53 -4.70
CA THR A 80 -1.26 19.67 -4.50
C THR A 80 0.01 19.23 -3.78
N ARG A 81 1.17 19.62 -4.28
CA ARG A 81 2.48 19.42 -3.64
C ARG A 81 3.18 20.76 -3.47
N ARG A 82 3.33 21.20 -2.22
CA ARG A 82 3.96 22.50 -1.87
C ARG A 82 3.26 23.68 -2.55
N GLY A 83 1.93 23.67 -2.57
CA GLY A 83 1.12 24.72 -3.18
C GLY A 83 0.88 24.57 -4.70
N GLU A 84 1.64 23.71 -5.38
CA GLU A 84 1.52 23.53 -6.84
C GLU A 84 0.68 22.30 -7.22
N PRO A 85 -0.17 22.38 -8.25
CA PRO A 85 -0.92 21.24 -8.74
C PRO A 85 0.00 20.21 -9.41
N GLY A 86 -0.31 18.94 -9.23
CA GLY A 86 0.37 17.84 -9.89
C GLY A 86 -0.54 16.63 -10.07
N LEU A 87 -0.28 15.85 -11.11
CA LEU A 87 -0.98 14.60 -11.36
C LEU A 87 -0.36 13.46 -10.54
N MET A 88 -1.22 12.65 -9.95
CA MET A 88 -0.89 11.41 -9.26
C MET A 88 -1.38 10.22 -10.09
N GLN A 89 -0.51 9.24 -10.28
CA GLN A 89 -0.91 7.91 -10.72
C GLN A 89 -1.65 7.21 -9.58
N ARG A 90 -2.80 6.62 -9.90
CA ARG A 90 -3.53 5.74 -9.00
C ARG A 90 -3.19 4.30 -9.30
N TRP A 91 -2.98 3.53 -8.25
CA TRP A 91 -2.62 2.13 -8.32
C TRP A 91 -3.63 1.31 -7.54
N ARG A 92 -3.99 0.15 -8.07
CA ARG A 92 -4.93 -0.79 -7.43
C ARG A 92 -4.38 -2.21 -7.46
N LEU A 93 -4.55 -2.95 -6.37
CA LEU A 93 -4.14 -4.35 -6.24
C LEU A 93 -5.24 -5.13 -5.54
N THR A 94 -5.76 -6.18 -6.18
CA THR A 94 -6.76 -7.06 -5.53
C THR A 94 -6.08 -8.13 -4.69
N ARG A 95 -6.82 -8.71 -3.73
CA ARG A 95 -6.38 -9.89 -2.99
C ARG A 95 -6.00 -11.03 -3.94
N GLN A 96 -6.79 -11.27 -4.98
CA GLN A 96 -6.52 -12.33 -5.95
C GLN A 96 -5.18 -12.11 -6.67
N ASP A 97 -4.90 -10.88 -7.09
CA ASP A 97 -3.65 -10.53 -7.76
C ASP A 97 -2.45 -10.62 -6.84
N TRP A 98 -2.62 -10.15 -5.60
CA TRP A 98 -1.62 -10.24 -4.55
C TRP A 98 -1.27 -11.70 -4.23
N MET A 99 -2.27 -12.59 -4.06
CA MET A 99 -2.04 -14.01 -3.75
C MET A 99 -1.14 -14.71 -4.77
N ARG A 100 -1.18 -14.30 -6.05
CA ARG A 100 -0.34 -14.87 -7.12
C ARG A 100 1.14 -14.53 -6.98
N ARG A 101 1.49 -13.48 -6.23
CA ARG A 101 2.84 -12.91 -6.13
C ARG A 101 3.31 -12.73 -4.67
N ARG A 102 2.48 -13.11 -3.70
CA ARG A 102 2.76 -12.85 -2.29
C ARG A 102 4.05 -13.55 -1.88
N ARG A 103 4.81 -12.87 -1.03
CA ARG A 103 5.90 -13.48 -0.28
C ARG A 103 5.35 -14.41 0.79
N ASP A 104 6.11 -15.46 1.09
CA ASP A 104 5.84 -16.48 2.10
C ASP A 104 6.75 -16.37 3.33
N ASP A 105 7.67 -15.40 3.35
CA ASP A 105 8.63 -15.14 4.42
C ASP A 105 8.26 -13.94 5.31
N ILE A 106 6.97 -13.56 5.32
CA ILE A 106 6.45 -12.46 6.14
C ILE A 106 5.51 -13.03 7.20
N ASP A 107 5.86 -12.81 8.47
CA ASP A 107 5.06 -13.22 9.62
C ASP A 107 4.35 -12.03 10.27
N LEU A 108 3.13 -12.27 10.75
CA LEU A 108 2.34 -11.31 11.53
C LEU A 108 2.25 -11.77 12.98
N HIS A 109 2.56 -10.89 13.92
CA HIS A 109 2.49 -11.15 15.36
C HIS A 109 1.53 -10.16 16.04
N GLY A 110 0.83 -10.60 17.10
CA GLY A 110 -0.09 -9.75 17.87
C GLY A 110 -1.40 -9.41 17.15
N MET A 111 -1.80 -10.22 16.15
CA MET A 111 -2.97 -9.93 15.31
C MET A 111 -4.30 -10.08 16.05
N ALA A 112 -4.39 -10.99 17.02
CA ALA A 112 -5.62 -11.22 17.76
C ALA A 112 -6.01 -9.98 18.58
N GLU A 113 -5.03 -9.37 19.25
CA GLU A 113 -5.17 -8.18 20.07
C GLU A 113 -5.44 -6.93 19.22
N CYS A 114 -4.81 -6.85 18.05
CA CYS A 114 -4.95 -5.71 17.15
C CYS A 114 -6.35 -5.62 16.53
N ARG A 115 -6.97 -6.75 16.20
CA ARG A 115 -8.29 -6.81 15.53
C ARG A 115 -9.38 -6.07 16.29
N GLU A 116 -9.47 -6.25 17.60
CA GLU A 116 -10.46 -5.57 18.45
C GLU A 116 -10.27 -4.05 18.41
N SER A 117 -9.01 -3.59 18.56
CA SER A 117 -8.67 -2.16 18.53
C SER A 117 -8.92 -1.51 17.17
N LEU A 118 -8.88 -2.29 16.09
CA LEU A 118 -9.16 -1.84 14.73
C LEU A 118 -10.64 -1.98 14.33
N GLY A 119 -11.50 -2.49 15.21
CA GLY A 119 -12.91 -2.72 14.91
C GLY A 119 -13.15 -3.82 13.86
N LEU A 120 -12.24 -4.79 13.78
CA LEU A 120 -12.31 -5.91 12.85
C LEU A 120 -12.89 -7.12 13.59
N SER A 121 -14.19 -7.38 13.41
CA SER A 121 -14.90 -8.55 13.97
C SER A 121 -14.79 -9.78 13.08
#